data_AF-A0A329SR99-F1
#
_entry.id   AF-A0A329SR99-F1
#
_cell.length_a   1.000
_cell.length_b   1.000
_cell.length_c   1.000
_cell.angle_alpha   90.00
_cell.angle_beta   90.00
_cell.angle_gamma   90.00
#
_symmetry.space_group_name_H-M   'P 1'
#
loop_
_entity.id
_entity.type
_entity.pdbx_description
1 polymer ?
#
loop_
_entity_poly.entity_id
_entity_poly.type
_entity_poly.pdbx_seq_one_letter_code
_entity_poly.pdbx_strand_id
1 'polypeptide(L)'
;MGTNVRYVRGRCVPKLGSAETALSRVFVPPSQAYRIRSPLLATRQCKKKLLDDVQELRTLIAGAATDPLPEAVTLTVFTEGLCTSATQTEISRVHPT
;
A
#
# COMPACT_ATOMS: atom_id res chain seq x y z
N MET A 1 -31.00 -12.25 -0.56
CA MET A 1 -30.40 -10.89 -0.59
C MET A 1 -31.24 -9.95 0.26
N GLY A 2 -30.79 -9.60 1.47
CA GLY A 2 -31.54 -8.72 2.38
C GLY A 2 -31.32 -7.25 2.06
N THR A 3 -32.37 -6.44 2.05
CA THR A 3 -32.29 -4.99 1.77
C THR A 3 -31.51 -4.25 2.88
N ASN A 4 -30.61 -3.34 2.50
CA ASN A 4 -29.75 -2.55 3.41
C ASN A 4 -30.47 -1.37 4.08
N VAL A 5 -31.78 -1.25 3.85
CA VAL A 5 -32.63 -0.15 4.30
C VAL A 5 -33.62 -0.69 5.32
N ARG A 6 -33.91 0.09 6.37
CA ARG A 6 -35.02 -0.14 7.29
C ARG A 6 -36.03 0.99 7.12
N TYR A 7 -37.31 0.68 7.18
CA TYR A 7 -38.36 1.69 7.19
C TYR A 7 -38.73 2.05 8.62
N VAL A 8 -38.72 3.35 8.96
CA VAL A 8 -39.16 3.87 10.26
C VAL A 8 -40.15 5.00 10.01
N ARG A 9 -41.41 4.81 10.43
CA ARG A 9 -42.53 5.75 10.17
C ARG A 9 -42.62 6.16 8.69
N GLY A 10 -42.56 5.18 7.79
CA GLY A 10 -42.65 5.41 6.33
C GLY A 10 -41.40 6.00 5.68
N ARG A 11 -40.34 6.31 6.43
CA ARG A 11 -39.08 6.83 5.87
C ARG A 11 -38.05 5.72 5.67
N CYS A 12 -37.36 5.76 4.52
CA CYS A 12 -36.19 4.94 4.24
C CYS A 12 -35.02 5.41 5.11
N VAL A 13 -34.61 4.59 6.08
CA VAL A 13 -33.43 4.84 6.93
C VAL A 13 -32.38 3.78 6.62
N PRO A 14 -31.16 4.16 6.22
CA PRO A 14 -30.09 3.18 6.02
C PRO A 14 -29.79 2.48 7.36
N LYS A 15 -29.55 1.17 7.31
CA LYS A 15 -29.04 0.45 8.48
C LYS A 15 -27.69 1.05 8.88
N LEU A 16 -27.38 1.06 10.19
CA LEU A 16 -26.16 1.68 10.74
C LEU A 16 -24.89 1.27 9.96
N GLY A 17 -24.66 -0.03 9.75
CA GLY A 17 -23.49 -0.50 8.98
C GLY A 17 -23.46 -0.04 7.51
N SER A 18 -24.61 0.20 6.87
CA SER A 18 -24.68 0.76 5.52
C SER A 18 -24.41 2.28 5.52
N ALA A 19 -24.81 2.99 6.56
CA ALA A 19 -24.53 4.41 6.72
C ALA A 19 -23.04 4.64 7.03
N GLU A 20 -22.45 3.85 7.91
CA GLU A 20 -21.01 3.88 8.21
C GLU A 20 -20.18 3.64 6.94
N THR A 21 -20.49 2.59 6.17
CA THR A 21 -19.78 2.31 4.91
C THR A 21 -19.92 3.45 3.88
N ALA A 22 -21.11 4.05 3.79
CA ALA A 22 -21.36 5.18 2.88
C ALA A 22 -20.57 6.42 3.30
N LEU A 23 -20.53 6.73 4.60
CA LEU A 23 -19.73 7.83 5.14
C LEU A 23 -18.24 7.57 4.92
N SER A 24 -17.73 6.38 5.25
CA SER A 24 -16.33 6.03 4.98
C SER A 24 -15.97 6.19 3.50
N ARG A 25 -16.85 5.79 2.57
CA ARG A 25 -16.59 5.94 1.13
C ARG A 25 -16.60 7.39 0.66
N VAL A 26 -17.39 8.26 1.27
CA VAL A 26 -17.46 9.69 0.94
C VAL A 26 -16.30 10.48 1.55
N PHE A 27 -15.81 10.07 2.73
CA PHE A 27 -14.76 10.75 3.48
C PHE A 27 -13.35 10.17 3.30
N VAL A 28 -13.19 9.00 2.67
CA VAL A 28 -11.88 8.50 2.24
C VAL A 28 -11.37 9.40 1.10
N PRO A 29 -10.21 10.05 1.25
CA PRO A 29 -9.63 10.83 0.18
C PRO A 29 -9.46 9.95 -1.07
N PRO A 30 -9.85 10.42 -2.28
CA PRO A 30 -9.78 9.63 -3.52
C PRO A 30 -8.40 9.04 -3.85
N SER A 31 -7.36 9.50 -3.17
CA SER A 31 -5.96 9.10 -3.35
C SER A 31 -5.33 8.50 -2.10
N GLN A 32 -6.10 8.00 -1.11
CA GLN A 32 -5.50 7.44 0.12
C GLN A 32 -4.57 6.26 -0.18
N ALA A 33 -4.98 5.33 -1.05
CA ALA A 33 -4.13 4.22 -1.50
C ALA A 33 -2.87 4.74 -2.22
N TYR A 34 -3.00 5.80 -3.02
CA TYR A 34 -1.88 6.44 -3.68
C TYR A 34 -0.91 7.12 -2.69
N ARG A 35 -1.41 7.84 -1.68
CA ARG A 35 -0.56 8.47 -0.65
C ARG A 35 0.21 7.45 0.18
N ILE A 36 -0.38 6.28 0.41
CA ILE A 36 0.25 5.18 1.14
C ILE A 36 1.31 4.48 0.28
N ARG A 37 1.06 4.33 -1.02
CA ARG A 37 1.93 3.55 -1.95
C ARG A 37 2.97 4.36 -2.70
N SER A 38 2.75 5.66 -2.91
CA SER A 38 3.70 6.50 -3.64
C SER A 38 5.09 6.58 -2.99
N PRO A 39 5.25 6.56 -1.66
CA PRO A 39 6.58 6.55 -1.05
C PRO A 39 7.37 5.29 -1.42
N LEU A 40 6.73 4.12 -1.50
CA LEU A 40 7.38 2.85 -1.88
C LEU A 40 8.03 2.97 -3.26
N LEU A 41 7.33 3.60 -4.22
CA LEU A 41 7.84 3.79 -5.57
C LEU A 41 8.93 4.88 -5.66
N ALA A 42 8.93 5.82 -4.72
CA ALA A 42 9.91 6.90 -4.64
C ALA A 42 11.20 6.50 -3.91
N THR A 43 11.17 5.43 -3.09
CA THR A 43 12.35 4.93 -2.39
C THR A 43 13.41 4.50 -3.39
N ARG A 44 14.65 4.97 -3.16
CA ARG A 44 15.85 4.62 -3.91
C ARG A 44 17.00 4.47 -2.90
N GLN A 45 17.76 3.38 -3.03
CA GLN A 45 18.86 3.02 -2.13
C GLN A 45 20.09 3.94 -2.32
N CYS A 46 20.26 4.56 -3.49
CA CYS A 46 21.50 5.21 -3.96
C CYS A 46 22.61 5.59 -2.97
N LYS A 47 22.36 6.52 -2.05
CA LYS A 47 23.39 6.98 -1.08
C LYS A 47 23.18 6.40 0.32
N LYS A 48 22.09 5.66 0.53
CA LYS A 48 21.70 5.06 1.81
C LYS A 48 22.40 3.70 1.97
N LYS A 49 22.71 3.31 3.21
CA LYS A 49 23.17 1.93 3.46
C LYS A 49 22.02 0.97 3.13
N LEU A 50 22.36 -0.22 2.65
CA LEU A 50 21.37 -1.26 2.32
C LEU A 50 20.42 -1.55 3.49
N LEU A 51 20.94 -1.62 4.72
CA LEU A 51 20.13 -1.86 5.90
C LEU A 51 19.15 -0.72 6.19
N ASP A 52 19.56 0.53 5.97
CA ASP A 52 18.69 1.70 6.16
C ASP A 52 17.56 1.71 5.14
N ASP A 53 17.86 1.35 3.88
CA ASP A 53 16.88 1.23 2.79
C ASP A 53 15.89 0.08 3.03
N VAL A 54 16.37 -1.08 3.47
CA VAL A 54 15.50 -2.23 3.83
C VAL A 54 14.59 -1.87 5.01
N GLN A 55 15.10 -1.15 6.01
CA GLN A 55 14.32 -0.74 7.17
C GLN A 55 13.26 0.32 6.80
N GLU A 56 13.60 1.26 5.92
CA GLU A 56 12.66 2.23 5.36
C GLU A 56 11.55 1.52 4.59
N LEU A 57 11.91 0.59 3.70
CA LEU A 57 10.94 -0.18 2.93
C LEU A 57 9.99 -0.98 3.83
N ARG A 58 10.52 -1.65 4.87
CA ARG A 58 9.69 -2.35 5.89
C ARG A 58 8.71 -1.41 6.58
N THR A 59 9.16 -0.21 6.92
CA THR A 59 8.32 0.81 7.58
C THR A 59 7.19 1.26 6.67
N LEU A 60 7.49 1.49 5.38
CA LEU A 60 6.50 1.87 4.38
C LEU A 60 5.48 0.75 4.11
N ILE A 61 5.91 -0.51 4.05
CA ILE A 61 5.03 -1.68 3.91
C ILE A 61 4.11 -1.81 5.14
N ALA A 62 4.65 -1.63 6.35
CA ALA A 62 3.85 -1.66 7.58
C ALA A 62 2.81 -0.53 7.61
N GLY A 63 3.15 0.66 7.08
CA GLY A 63 2.20 1.76 6.88
C GLY A 63 1.09 1.45 5.87
N ALA A 64 1.33 0.47 4.98
CA ALA A 64 0.37 -0.03 4.00
C ALA A 64 -0.39 -1.29 4.46
N ALA A 65 -0.35 -1.66 5.75
CA ALA A 65 -0.89 -2.93 6.25
C ALA A 65 -2.38 -3.20 5.95
N THR A 66 -3.17 -2.18 5.68
CA THR A 66 -4.58 -2.32 5.28
C THR A 66 -4.77 -2.65 3.79
N ASP A 67 -3.75 -2.44 2.96
CA ASP A 67 -3.75 -2.69 1.52
C ASP A 67 -2.31 -2.93 1.00
N PRO A 68 -1.62 -3.98 1.49
CA PRO A 68 -0.22 -4.23 1.17
C PRO A 68 -0.05 -4.56 -0.32
N LEU A 69 1.05 -4.10 -0.91
CA LEU A 69 1.40 -4.51 -2.27
C LEU A 69 1.69 -6.02 -2.30
N PRO A 70 1.42 -6.71 -3.43
CA PRO A 70 1.86 -8.09 -3.61
C PRO A 70 3.36 -8.23 -3.37
N GLU A 71 3.79 -9.36 -2.82
CA GLU A 71 5.20 -9.62 -2.49
C GLU A 71 6.11 -9.45 -3.72
N ALA A 72 5.70 -9.99 -4.87
CA ALA A 72 6.42 -9.83 -6.13
C ALA A 72 6.62 -8.36 -6.54
N VAL A 73 5.61 -7.51 -6.32
CA VAL A 73 5.70 -6.07 -6.61
C VAL A 73 6.66 -5.40 -5.64
N THR A 74 6.57 -5.76 -4.36
CA THR A 74 7.46 -5.23 -3.31
C THR A 74 8.93 -5.57 -3.58
N LEU A 75 9.21 -6.81 -3.98
CA LEU A 75 10.55 -7.25 -4.36
C LEU A 75 11.05 -6.52 -5.62
N THR A 76 10.18 -6.31 -6.60
CA THR A 76 10.52 -5.56 -7.81
C THR A 76 10.90 -4.11 -7.48
N VAL A 77 10.05 -3.42 -6.69
CA VAL A 77 10.30 -2.05 -6.22
C VAL A 77 11.61 -1.95 -5.44
N PHE A 78 11.92 -2.96 -4.61
CA PHE A 78 13.21 -3.04 -3.92
C PHE A 78 14.36 -3.17 -4.91
N THR A 79 14.33 -4.18 -5.80
CA THR A 79 15.41 -4.46 -6.75
C THR A 79 15.66 -3.32 -7.75
N GLU A 80 14.60 -2.67 -8.23
CA GLU A 80 14.67 -1.50 -9.13
C GLU A 80 15.05 -0.23 -8.36
N GLY A 81 14.78 -0.20 -7.05
CA GLY A 81 15.17 0.87 -6.16
C GLY A 81 16.66 0.88 -5.80
N LEU A 82 17.36 -0.23 -6.00
CA LEU A 82 18.81 -0.32 -5.80
C LEU A 82 19.52 0.55 -6.84
N CYS A 83 20.50 1.35 -6.41
CA CYS A 83 21.35 2.05 -7.36
C CYS A 83 22.14 1.02 -8.19
N THR A 84 22.30 1.28 -9.47
CA THR A 84 23.01 0.42 -10.44
C THR A 84 24.51 0.20 -10.15
N SER A 85 25.04 0.69 -9.02
CA SER A 85 26.44 0.51 -8.62
C SER A 85 26.62 -0.63 -7.63
N ALA A 86 27.41 -1.64 -8.00
CA ALA A 86 27.91 -2.78 -7.19
C ALA A 86 26.85 -3.69 -6.51
N THR A 87 25.84 -3.16 -5.84
CA THR A 87 24.82 -3.95 -5.11
C THR A 87 23.91 -4.74 -6.03
N GLN A 88 23.51 -4.18 -7.19
CA GLN A 88 22.70 -4.90 -8.18
C GLN A 88 23.51 -6.05 -8.82
N THR A 89 24.79 -5.83 -9.07
CA THR A 89 25.70 -6.86 -9.60
C THR A 89 25.84 -8.04 -8.64
N GLU A 90 25.98 -7.78 -7.33
CA GLU A 90 26.11 -8.85 -6.33
C GLU A 90 24.81 -9.65 -6.16
N ILE A 91 23.64 -9.00 -6.16
CA ILE A 91 22.35 -9.71 -6.07
C ILE A 91 22.09 -10.54 -7.33
N SER A 92 22.39 -10.00 -8.52
CA SER A 92 22.26 -10.71 -9.79
C SER A 92 23.20 -11.92 -9.87
N ARG A 93 24.37 -11.88 -9.23
CA ARG A 93 25.29 -13.02 -9.16
C ARG A 93 24.77 -14.17 -8.29
N VAL A 94 24.05 -13.86 -7.21
CA VAL A 94 23.51 -14.88 -6.30
C VAL A 94 22.20 -15.47 -6.84
N HIS A 95 21.41 -14.68 -7.58
CA HIS A 95 20.17 -15.12 -8.21
C HIS A 95 20.13 -14.70 -9.68
N PRO A 96 20.73 -15.48 -10.60
CA PRO A 96 20.55 -15.29 -12.03
C PRO A 96 19.11 -15.64 -12.42
N THR A 97 18.44 -14.72 -13.14
CA THR A 97 17.09 -14.91 -13.68
C THR A 97 17.07 -15.87 -14.86
#